data_AF-A0A382FWR0-F1
#
_entry.id   AF-A0A382FWR0-F1
#
_cell.length_a   1.000
_cell.length_b   1.000
_cell.length_c   1.000
_cell.angle_alpha   90.00
_cell.angle_beta   90.00
_cell.angle_gamma   90.00
#
_symmetry.space_group_name_H-M   'P 1'
#
loop_
_entity.id
_entity.type
_entity.pdbx_description
1 polymer ?
#
loop_
_entity_poly.entity_id
_entity_poly.type
_entity_poly.pdbx_seq_one_letter_code
_entity_poly.pdbx_strand_id
1 'polypeptide(L)'
;MAMPEMASADMASDGLAAAAPAPMMAMRKSASAGGFAEGQSDKASAGPGAPPKGPDLSKVTARKNLNETAFFFPKLVSNQEGEVRLEFTMPEALTKWKFLGFAHDKEMRSGFLTDSMVTVKDLMVQPNPPRFLREGDLLEFTVKVTNQAPTIQTGAVRLTFN
;
A
#
# COMPACT_ATOMS: atom_id res chain seq x y z
N MET A 1 -25.74 -29.65 -51.88
CA MET A 1 -25.76 -29.78 -50.41
C MET A 1 -25.46 -28.39 -49.85
N ALA A 2 -26.48 -27.56 -49.69
CA ALA A 2 -27.41 -27.52 -48.56
C ALA A 2 -26.77 -26.84 -47.33
N MET A 3 -27.18 -25.58 -47.14
CA MET A 3 -27.12 -24.81 -45.90
C MET A 3 -27.87 -25.59 -44.77
N PRO A 4 -27.72 -25.21 -43.49
CA PRO A 4 -28.54 -24.11 -43.00
C PRO A 4 -27.82 -23.15 -42.04
N GLU A 5 -27.85 -21.88 -42.44
CA GLU A 5 -28.00 -20.72 -41.58
C GLU A 5 -29.47 -20.66 -41.11
N MET A 6 -29.72 -20.51 -39.81
CA MET A 6 -30.96 -19.93 -39.27
C MET A 6 -30.76 -19.58 -37.80
N ALA A 7 -31.00 -18.32 -37.43
CA ALA A 7 -32.19 -17.94 -36.67
C ALA A 7 -32.11 -16.47 -36.26
N SER A 8 -32.82 -15.63 -37.01
CA SER A 8 -33.43 -14.41 -36.49
C SER A 8 -34.55 -14.78 -35.52
N ALA A 9 -34.65 -14.07 -34.40
CA ALA A 9 -35.84 -14.08 -33.56
C ALA A 9 -36.17 -12.65 -33.16
N ASP A 10 -37.39 -12.31 -33.53
CA ASP A 10 -38.03 -11.01 -33.57
C ASP A 10 -38.96 -10.87 -32.34
N MET A 11 -39.33 -9.63 -32.05
CA MET A 11 -40.56 -9.22 -31.34
C MET A 11 -40.67 -9.37 -29.81
N ALA A 12 -40.66 -8.20 -29.19
CA ALA A 12 -41.29 -7.88 -27.92
C ALA A 12 -42.83 -7.88 -28.02
N SER A 13 -43.52 -8.36 -26.99
CA SER A 13 -44.78 -7.80 -26.45
C SER A 13 -45.30 -8.64 -25.28
N ASP A 14 -46.13 -7.98 -24.46
CA ASP A 14 -46.88 -8.43 -23.27
C ASP A 14 -46.06 -8.65 -21.99
N GLY A 15 -46.43 -8.12 -20.82
CA GLY A 15 -47.69 -7.50 -20.39
C GLY A 15 -47.90 -7.83 -18.91
N LEU A 16 -48.13 -6.78 -18.10
CA LEU A 16 -48.74 -6.73 -16.76
C LEU A 16 -48.29 -7.73 -15.65
N ALA A 17 -47.69 -7.17 -14.59
CA ALA A 17 -48.15 -7.44 -13.21
C ALA A 17 -47.68 -6.32 -12.26
N ALA A 18 -48.63 -5.78 -11.48
CA ALA A 18 -48.48 -4.71 -10.51
C ALA A 18 -48.34 -5.24 -9.06
N ALA A 19 -48.07 -4.31 -8.14
CA ALA A 19 -48.11 -4.35 -6.65
C ALA A 19 -46.72 -4.41 -5.95
N ALA A 20 -46.37 -3.63 -4.93
CA ALA A 20 -46.92 -2.48 -4.18
C ALA A 20 -45.77 -1.92 -3.27
N PRO A 21 -45.91 -0.74 -2.62
CA PRO A 21 -44.78 0.05 -2.12
C PRO A 21 -44.32 -0.26 -0.68
N ALA A 22 -43.05 0.06 -0.39
CA ALA A 22 -42.46 0.02 0.96
C ALA A 22 -43.04 1.13 1.88
N PRO A 23 -43.36 0.84 3.16
CA PRO A 23 -43.84 1.86 4.08
C PRO A 23 -42.70 2.71 4.64
N MET A 24 -42.81 4.03 4.45
CA MET A 24 -42.09 5.04 5.23
C MET A 24 -42.56 5.00 6.69
N MET A 25 -41.63 4.82 7.63
CA MET A 25 -41.87 5.11 9.05
C MET A 25 -41.34 6.50 9.39
N ALA A 26 -42.26 7.28 9.95
CA ALA A 26 -42.22 8.71 10.09
C ALA A 26 -41.28 9.20 11.20
N MET A 27 -40.64 10.32 10.89
CA MET A 27 -40.05 11.28 11.82
C MET A 27 -41.09 11.68 12.88
N ARG A 28 -40.86 11.33 14.15
CA ARG A 28 -41.55 11.97 15.29
C ARG A 28 -40.57 12.90 15.99
N LYS A 29 -40.75 14.20 15.75
CA LYS A 29 -40.14 15.29 16.49
C LYS A 29 -40.99 15.54 17.75
N SER A 30 -40.40 15.41 18.92
CA SER A 30 -40.97 15.94 20.16
C SER A 30 -39.85 16.63 20.93
N ALA A 31 -39.91 17.96 20.90
CA ALA A 31 -39.15 18.84 21.76
C ALA A 31 -39.92 19.01 23.08
N SER A 32 -39.23 18.89 24.21
CA SER A 32 -39.57 19.67 25.41
C SER A 32 -38.30 19.95 26.20
N ALA A 33 -38.22 21.19 26.65
CA ALA A 33 -37.10 21.81 27.34
C ALA A 33 -37.00 21.41 28.82
N GLY A 34 -35.78 21.52 29.35
CA GLY A 34 -35.49 22.03 30.70
C GLY A 34 -35.43 21.02 31.85
N GLY A 35 -34.31 21.01 32.56
CA GLY A 35 -34.23 20.46 33.93
C GLY A 35 -32.85 19.93 34.30
N PHE A 36 -32.01 20.79 34.87
CA PHE A 36 -30.81 20.38 35.61
C PHE A 36 -31.23 19.80 36.96
N ALA A 37 -30.76 18.59 37.30
CA ALA A 37 -30.75 18.07 38.66
C ALA A 37 -29.61 17.07 38.83
N GLU A 38 -28.65 17.46 39.68
CA GLU A 38 -27.53 16.67 40.17
C GLU A 38 -28.02 15.70 41.26
N GLY A 39 -27.56 14.45 41.24
CA GLY A 39 -27.93 13.44 42.24
C GLY A 39 -27.04 12.20 42.12
N GLN A 40 -26.29 11.95 43.20
CA GLN A 40 -25.13 11.08 43.37
C GLN A 40 -25.39 9.56 43.28
N SER A 41 -24.34 8.86 42.82
CA SER A 41 -23.94 7.45 43.05
C SER A 41 -24.89 6.31 42.65
N ASP A 42 -24.50 5.62 41.58
CA ASP A 42 -24.48 4.15 41.60
C ASP A 42 -23.27 3.60 40.85
N LYS A 43 -22.53 2.74 41.54
CA LYS A 43 -21.35 2.02 41.08
C LYS A 43 -21.84 0.83 40.27
N ALA A 44 -21.88 0.94 38.94
CA ALA A 44 -22.24 -0.19 38.07
C ALA A 44 -21.37 -0.28 36.81
N SER A 45 -20.78 -1.47 36.69
CA SER A 45 -20.27 -2.15 35.50
C SER A 45 -19.32 -1.39 34.57
N ALA A 46 -18.07 -1.88 34.56
CA ALA A 46 -17.20 -1.88 33.40
C ALA A 46 -18.02 -2.20 32.14
N GLY A 47 -18.20 -1.20 31.28
CA GLY A 47 -18.84 -1.37 29.98
C GLY A 47 -17.95 -2.24 29.09
N PRO A 48 -18.49 -3.31 28.47
CA PRO A 48 -17.75 -4.09 27.49
C PRO A 48 -17.76 -3.31 26.18
N GLY A 49 -16.64 -2.69 25.83
CA GLY A 49 -16.58 -1.93 24.59
C GLY A 49 -15.34 -1.08 24.39
N ALA A 50 -14.19 -1.49 24.94
CA ALA A 50 -12.94 -0.97 24.40
C ALA A 50 -12.83 -1.49 22.96
N PRO A 51 -12.66 -0.63 21.94
CA PRO A 51 -12.42 -1.10 20.58
C PRO A 51 -11.23 -2.07 20.61
N PRO A 52 -11.29 -3.17 19.82
CA PRO A 52 -10.24 -4.17 19.83
C PRO A 52 -8.89 -3.49 19.69
N LYS A 53 -7.99 -3.81 20.63
CA LYS A 53 -6.64 -3.25 20.68
C LYS A 53 -6.01 -3.56 19.31
N GLY A 54 -5.82 -2.52 18.50
CA GLY A 54 -5.29 -2.65 17.15
C GLY A 54 -3.91 -3.34 17.16
N PRO A 55 -3.41 -3.75 15.98
CA PRO A 55 -2.14 -4.45 15.88
C PRO A 55 -1.03 -3.68 16.61
N ASP A 56 -0.22 -4.40 17.39
CA ASP A 56 0.88 -3.82 18.16
C ASP A 56 2.03 -3.42 17.24
N LEU A 57 2.09 -2.14 16.91
CA LEU A 57 3.11 -1.55 16.04
C LEU A 57 4.48 -1.35 16.73
N SER A 58 4.61 -1.64 18.04
CA SER A 58 5.89 -1.46 18.75
C SER A 58 6.99 -2.42 18.28
N LYS A 59 6.62 -3.55 17.67
CA LYS A 59 7.54 -4.55 17.13
C LYS A 59 7.94 -4.28 15.67
N VAL A 60 7.28 -3.33 15.00
CA VAL A 60 7.54 -3.02 13.60
C VAL A 60 8.67 -1.99 13.53
N THR A 61 9.84 -2.42 13.07
CA THR A 61 10.99 -1.52 12.92
C THR A 61 10.88 -0.75 11.61
N ALA A 62 11.07 0.57 11.67
CA ALA A 62 11.16 1.42 10.48
C ALA A 62 12.44 1.11 9.69
N ARG A 63 12.33 1.13 8.36
CA ARG A 63 13.48 0.95 7.46
C ARG A 63 14.45 2.11 7.60
N LYS A 64 15.74 1.82 7.60
CA LYS A 64 16.81 2.81 7.79
C LYS A 64 17.80 2.84 6.65
N ASN A 65 18.10 1.70 6.03
CA ASN A 65 19.10 1.62 4.97
C ASN A 65 18.47 1.91 3.60
N LEU A 66 18.29 3.19 3.28
CA LEU A 66 17.68 3.67 2.03
C LEU A 66 18.72 4.21 1.03
N ASN A 67 19.92 3.65 1.03
CA ASN A 67 20.99 4.08 0.11
C ASN A 67 20.56 3.91 -1.36
N GLU A 68 20.85 4.89 -2.20
CA GLU A 68 20.52 4.86 -3.63
C GLU A 68 21.40 3.91 -4.44
N THR A 69 22.60 3.60 -3.95
CA THR A 69 23.55 2.67 -4.57
C THR A 69 23.74 1.46 -3.65
N ALA A 70 23.38 0.27 -4.14
CA ALA A 70 23.52 -0.97 -3.38
C ALA A 70 24.97 -1.44 -3.26
N PHE A 71 25.74 -1.34 -4.35
CA PHE A 71 27.15 -1.70 -4.38
C PHE A 71 27.87 -0.91 -5.47
N PHE A 72 29.19 -0.78 -5.31
CA PHE A 72 30.07 -0.28 -6.35
C PHE A 72 31.43 -0.97 -6.24
N PHE A 73 31.75 -1.81 -7.22
CA PHE A 73 33.00 -2.55 -7.28
C PHE A 73 33.81 -2.10 -8.49
N PRO A 74 34.76 -1.15 -8.31
CA PRO A 74 35.47 -0.53 -9.44
C PRO A 74 36.51 -1.46 -10.08
N LYS A 75 36.96 -2.49 -9.35
CA LYS A 75 37.98 -3.43 -9.81
C LYS A 75 37.58 -4.85 -9.45
N LEU A 76 37.29 -5.63 -10.48
CA LEU A 76 37.00 -7.05 -10.39
C LEU A 76 37.86 -7.74 -11.45
N VAL A 77 38.40 -8.91 -11.10
CA VAL A 77 39.20 -9.73 -12.02
C VAL A 77 38.47 -11.05 -12.18
N SER A 78 38.24 -11.45 -13.43
CA SER A 78 37.61 -12.72 -13.73
C SER A 78 38.51 -13.89 -13.33
N ASN A 79 37.90 -15.04 -13.05
CA ASN A 79 38.63 -16.29 -12.92
C ASN A 79 39.17 -16.77 -14.30
N GLN A 80 39.79 -17.95 -14.34
CA GLN A 80 40.34 -18.53 -15.57
C GLN A 80 39.26 -18.85 -16.63
N GLU A 81 38.01 -18.99 -16.20
CA GLU A 81 36.85 -19.28 -17.05
C GLU A 81 36.13 -18.00 -17.51
N GLY A 82 36.57 -16.82 -17.08
CA GLY A 82 35.95 -15.53 -17.43
C GLY A 82 34.79 -15.12 -16.53
N GLU A 83 34.56 -15.82 -15.42
CA GLU A 83 33.46 -15.55 -14.50
C GLU A 83 33.86 -14.60 -13.36
N VAL A 84 32.89 -13.81 -12.89
CA VAL A 84 33.02 -12.92 -11.73
C VAL A 84 31.84 -13.15 -10.81
N ARG A 85 32.10 -13.48 -9.54
CA ARG A 85 31.06 -13.63 -8.51
C ARG A 85 31.01 -12.40 -7.62
N LEU A 86 29.80 -11.84 -7.48
CA LEU A 86 29.51 -10.67 -6.65
C LEU A 86 28.62 -11.10 -5.49
N GLU A 87 29.00 -10.73 -4.28
CA GLU A 87 28.18 -10.93 -3.08
C GLU A 87 28.10 -9.61 -2.31
N PHE A 88 26.89 -9.16 -2.06
CA PHE A 88 26.61 -7.91 -1.35
C PHE A 88 25.23 -7.96 -0.72
N THR A 89 25.03 -7.15 0.32
CA THR A 89 23.74 -7.01 0.99
C THR A 89 22.90 -5.94 0.31
N MET A 90 21.67 -6.29 -0.09
CA MET A 90 20.74 -5.32 -0.65
C MET A 90 20.29 -4.30 0.40
N PRO A 91 20.21 -3.00 0.06
CA PRO A 91 19.56 -2.00 0.90
C PRO A 91 18.06 -2.29 1.10
N GLU A 92 17.45 -1.60 2.06
CA GLU A 92 16.02 -1.72 2.39
C GLU A 92 15.12 -0.84 1.50
N ALA A 93 15.71 -0.18 0.50
CA ALA A 93 14.98 0.60 -0.48
C ALA A 93 14.17 -0.32 -1.40
N LEU A 94 12.85 -0.10 -1.45
CA LEU A 94 11.92 -0.82 -2.30
C LEU A 94 11.77 -0.07 -3.62
N THR A 95 12.71 -0.31 -4.52
CA THR A 95 12.82 0.38 -5.80
C THR A 95 13.21 -0.58 -6.92
N LYS A 96 13.27 -0.05 -8.14
CA LYS A 96 13.92 -0.70 -9.28
C LYS A 96 15.39 -0.28 -9.32
N TRP A 97 16.26 -1.26 -9.14
CA TRP A 97 17.70 -1.14 -9.25
C TRP A 97 18.14 -1.30 -10.70
N LYS A 98 19.15 -0.54 -11.09
CA LYS A 98 19.82 -0.66 -12.39
C LYS A 98 21.21 -1.24 -12.17
N PHE A 99 21.44 -2.42 -12.74
CA PHE A 99 22.76 -3.02 -12.79
C PHE A 99 23.53 -2.47 -13.99
N LEU A 100 24.76 -2.05 -13.77
CA LEU A 100 25.67 -1.54 -14.79
C LEU A 100 27.01 -2.26 -14.64
N GLY A 101 27.37 -3.02 -15.65
CA GLY A 101 28.66 -3.69 -15.77
C GLY A 101 29.45 -3.12 -16.94
N PHE A 102 30.73 -2.84 -16.70
CA PHE A 102 31.68 -2.50 -17.74
C PHE A 102 32.90 -3.40 -17.60
N ALA A 103 33.28 -4.06 -18.69
CA ALA A 103 34.43 -4.94 -18.73
C ALA A 103 35.35 -4.54 -19.89
N HIS A 104 36.65 -4.70 -19.69
CA HIS A 104 37.66 -4.51 -20.72
C HIS A 104 38.76 -5.56 -20.59
N ASP A 105 39.47 -5.82 -21.69
CA ASP A 105 40.64 -6.71 -21.70
C ASP A 105 41.95 -5.95 -21.99
N LYS A 106 43.07 -6.68 -22.01
CA LYS A 106 44.40 -6.12 -22.28
C LYS A 106 44.57 -5.60 -23.71
N GLU A 107 43.72 -6.05 -24.63
CA GLU A 107 43.70 -5.61 -26.03
C GLU A 107 42.79 -4.38 -26.22
N MET A 108 42.32 -3.76 -25.13
CA MET A 108 41.39 -2.63 -25.10
C MET A 108 40.02 -2.93 -25.73
N ARG A 109 39.64 -4.20 -25.88
CA ARG A 109 38.25 -4.55 -26.21
C ARG A 109 37.40 -4.30 -24.97
N SER A 110 36.17 -3.83 -25.17
CA SER A 110 35.27 -3.52 -24.07
C SER A 110 33.85 -4.01 -24.33
N GLY A 111 33.10 -4.21 -23.25
CA GLY A 111 31.71 -4.61 -23.28
C GLY A 111 30.93 -3.93 -22.16
N PHE A 112 29.64 -3.69 -22.42
CA PHE A 112 28.70 -3.16 -21.44
C PHE A 112 27.59 -4.17 -21.17
N LEU A 113 27.23 -4.29 -19.91
CA LEU A 113 26.09 -5.07 -19.45
C LEU A 113 25.15 -4.13 -18.69
N THR A 114 23.87 -4.14 -19.06
CA THR A 114 22.84 -3.43 -18.31
C THR A 114 21.73 -4.40 -17.98
N ASP A 115 21.31 -4.41 -16.73
CA ASP A 115 20.17 -5.20 -16.28
C ASP A 115 19.40 -4.43 -15.19
N SER A 116 18.27 -4.96 -14.75
CA SER A 116 17.47 -4.34 -13.70
C SER A 116 16.85 -5.36 -12.76
N MET A 117 16.76 -5.00 -11.48
CA MET A 117 16.14 -5.81 -10.44
C MET A 117 15.12 -4.98 -9.68
N VAL A 118 13.99 -5.57 -9.30
CA VAL A 118 12.94 -4.88 -8.54
C VAL A 118 12.85 -5.46 -7.14
N THR A 119 12.78 -4.59 -6.15
CA THR A 119 12.59 -4.95 -4.74
C THR A 119 11.26 -4.39 -4.26
N VAL A 120 10.35 -5.27 -3.84
CA VAL A 120 9.01 -4.89 -3.38
C VAL A 120 8.63 -5.68 -2.13
N LYS A 121 7.68 -5.14 -1.38
CA LYS A 121 7.01 -5.81 -0.29
C LYS A 121 5.50 -5.74 -0.54
N ASP A 122 4.79 -6.80 -0.17
CA ASP A 122 3.33 -6.90 -0.35
C ASP A 122 2.58 -5.71 0.23
N LEU A 123 3.00 -5.21 1.39
CA LEU A 123 2.48 -3.99 1.97
C LEU A 123 3.63 -3.05 2.32
N MET A 124 3.59 -1.84 1.78
CA MET A 124 4.62 -0.84 2.04
C MET A 124 4.03 0.56 2.23
N VAL A 125 4.73 1.35 3.06
CA VAL A 125 4.47 2.76 3.27
C VAL A 125 5.65 3.55 2.72
N GLN A 126 5.35 4.53 1.88
CA GLN A 126 6.31 5.44 1.26
C GLN A 126 5.99 6.86 1.74
N PRO A 127 6.76 7.38 2.72
CA PRO A 127 6.63 8.77 3.12
C PRO A 127 7.23 9.68 2.03
N ASN A 128 6.56 10.80 1.75
CA ASN A 128 7.06 11.83 0.85
C ASN A 128 7.15 13.17 1.60
N PRO A 129 8.15 13.32 2.49
CA PRO A 129 8.32 14.57 3.24
C PRO A 129 8.66 15.73 2.29
N PRO A 130 8.26 16.97 2.63
CA PRO A 130 8.76 18.16 1.97
C PRO A 130 10.29 18.22 2.02
N ARG A 131 10.93 18.64 0.92
CA ARG A 131 12.41 18.73 0.87
C ARG A 131 12.98 19.83 1.77
N PHE A 132 12.20 20.88 2.02
CA PHE A 132 12.61 22.02 2.82
C PHE A 132 11.48 22.41 3.77
N LEU A 133 11.87 22.79 4.97
CA LEU A 133 11.00 23.27 6.03
C LEU A 133 11.73 24.40 6.75
N ARG A 134 10.97 25.35 7.28
CA ARG A 134 11.47 26.39 8.17
C ARG A 134 10.83 26.24 9.54
N GLU A 135 11.47 26.83 10.53
CA GLU A 135 10.89 26.92 11.86
C GLU A 135 9.58 27.73 11.81
N GLY A 136 8.53 27.19 12.43
CA GLY A 136 7.20 27.80 12.44
C GLY A 136 6.27 27.35 11.30
N ASP A 137 6.75 26.56 10.32
CA ASP A 137 5.88 26.02 9.27
C ASP A 137 4.94 24.94 9.81
N LEU A 138 3.67 24.97 9.38
CA LEU A 138 2.77 23.83 9.59
C LEU A 138 3.09 22.75 8.56
N LEU A 139 3.37 21.54 9.05
CA LEU A 139 3.75 20.39 8.24
C LEU A 139 2.53 19.54 7.90
N GLU A 140 2.32 19.27 6.61
CA GLU A 140 1.50 18.16 6.15
C GLU A 140 2.41 17.01 5.72
N PHE A 141 2.24 15.83 6.32
CA PHE A 141 3.07 14.66 6.03
C PHE A 141 2.32 13.69 5.13
N THR A 142 2.51 13.82 3.82
CA THR A 142 1.88 12.92 2.85
C THR A 142 2.58 11.56 2.85
N VAL A 143 1.79 10.51 3.01
CA VAL A 143 2.26 9.12 2.93
C VAL A 143 1.46 8.36 1.89
N LYS A 144 2.15 7.56 1.08
CA LYS A 144 1.50 6.61 0.16
C LYS A 144 1.58 5.22 0.76
N VAL A 145 0.43 4.57 0.91
CA VAL A 145 0.34 3.15 1.28
C VAL A 145 0.04 2.35 0.02
N THR A 146 0.86 1.36 -0.28
CA THR A 146 0.68 0.48 -1.44
C THR A 146 0.52 -0.95 -0.94
N ASN A 147 -0.57 -1.60 -1.36
CA ASN A 147 -0.82 -3.02 -1.20
C ASN A 147 -0.66 -3.70 -2.57
N GLN A 148 0.29 -4.62 -2.68
CA GLN A 148 0.55 -5.47 -3.86
C GLN A 148 0.09 -6.92 -3.63
N ALA A 149 -0.49 -7.25 -2.47
CA ALA A 149 -1.05 -8.57 -2.22
C ALA A 149 -2.37 -8.77 -3.00
N PRO A 150 -2.74 -10.03 -3.32
CA PRO A 150 -4.01 -10.35 -3.97
C PRO A 150 -5.23 -10.16 -3.04
N THR A 151 -5.01 -9.92 -1.74
CA THR A 151 -6.06 -9.79 -0.73
C THR A 151 -6.18 -8.36 -0.21
N ILE A 152 -7.39 -8.00 0.21
CA ILE A 152 -7.63 -6.75 0.93
C ILE A 152 -6.98 -6.87 2.30
N GLN A 153 -6.12 -5.90 2.63
CA GLN A 153 -5.46 -5.81 3.93
C GLN A 153 -6.02 -4.62 4.72
N THR A 154 -6.32 -4.84 6.00
CA THR A 154 -6.68 -3.80 6.96
C THR A 154 -5.59 -3.69 8.01
N GLY A 155 -5.29 -2.46 8.44
CA GLY A 155 -4.21 -2.21 9.37
C GLY A 155 -4.26 -0.81 9.96
N ALA A 156 -3.32 -0.53 10.85
CA ALA A 156 -3.15 0.78 11.47
C ALA A 156 -1.83 1.40 11.00
N VAL A 157 -1.83 2.72 10.82
CA VAL A 157 -0.62 3.51 10.53
C VAL A 157 -0.34 4.40 11.73
N ARG A 158 0.93 4.49 12.13
CA ARG A 158 1.38 5.37 13.21
C ARG A 158 2.60 6.16 12.74
N LEU A 159 2.57 7.46 13.00
CA LEU A 159 3.73 8.33 12.93
C LEU A 159 4.32 8.44 14.33
N THR A 160 5.63 8.20 14.45
CA THR A 160 6.38 8.32 15.70
C THR A 160 7.53 9.28 15.48
N PHE A 161 7.71 10.23 16.40
CA PHE A 161 8.90 11.07 16.48
C PHE A 161 9.85 10.43 17.50
N ASN A 162 11.12 10.27 17.13
CA ASN A 162 12.16 9.76 18.03
C ASN A 162 12.95 10.92 18.63
#